data_AF-A0A4R2M9I9-F1
#
_entry.id   AF-A0A4R2M9I9-F1
#
_cell.length_a   1.000
_cell.length_b   1.000
_cell.length_c   1.000
_cell.angle_alpha   90.00
_cell.angle_beta   90.00
_cell.angle_gamma   90.00
#
_symmetry.space_group_name_H-M   'P 1'
#
loop_
_entity.id
_entity.type
_entity.pdbx_description
1 polymer ?
#
loop_
_entity_poly.entity_id
_entity_poly.type
_entity_poly.pdbx_seq_one_letter_code
_entity_poly.pdbx_strand_id
1 'polypeptide(L)' 'MSVVEILKALLPDLESQQERDEHYLAESEDDADLERRLHEIEERGRDVPAQAIALGLYER' A
#
# COMPACT_ATOMS: atom_id res chain seq x y z
N MET A 1 17.45 15.72 -5.80
CA MET A 1 17.18 14.30 -6.09
C MET A 1 17.48 13.50 -4.85
N SER A 2 16.44 12.97 -4.22
CA SER A 2 16.57 12.07 -3.08
C SER A 2 16.85 10.63 -3.56
N VAL A 3 17.40 9.81 -2.68
CA VAL A 3 17.66 8.37 -2.96
C VAL A 3 16.37 7.64 -3.37
N VAL A 4 15.23 8.05 -2.84
CA VAL A 4 13.91 7.48 -3.13
C VAL A 4 13.48 7.73 -4.57
N GLU A 5 13.68 8.94 -5.08
CA GLU A 5 13.36 9.30 -6.47
C GLU A 5 14.23 8.50 -7.45
N ILE A 6 15.48 8.23 -7.08
CA ILE A 6 16.40 7.40 -7.88
C ILE A 6 15.94 5.95 -7.90
N LEU A 7 15.49 5.39 -6.76
CA LEU A 7 14.95 4.03 -6.69
C LEU A 7 13.67 3.87 -7.51
N LYS A 8 12.74 4.84 -7.46
CA LYS A 8 11.52 4.85 -8.29
C LYS A 8 11.84 4.93 -9.79
N ALA A 9 12.87 5.67 -10.18
CA ALA A 9 13.30 5.75 -11.57
C ALA A 9 13.97 4.45 -12.08
N LEU A 10 14.53 3.64 -11.19
CA LEU A 10 15.19 2.37 -11.51
C LEU A 10 14.22 1.18 -11.54
N LEU A 11 13.09 1.28 -10.86
CA LEU A 11 12.06 0.24 -10.77
C LEU A 11 10.70 0.82 -11.18
N PRO A 12 10.50 1.11 -12.48
CA PRO A 12 9.26 1.74 -12.98
C PRO A 12 8.03 0.83 -12.84
N ASP A 13 8.23 -0.48 -12.74
CA ASP A 13 7.16 -1.48 -12.54
C ASP A 13 6.89 -1.76 -11.06
N LEU A 14 7.52 -1.02 -10.14
CA LEU A 14 7.28 -1.16 -8.71
C LEU A 14 5.97 -0.47 -8.35
N GLU A 15 4.90 -1.25 -8.33
CA GLU A 15 3.59 -0.83 -7.86
C GLU A 15 3.69 -0.34 -6.40
N SER A 16 3.17 0.85 -6.13
CA SER A 16 3.11 1.39 -4.79
C SER A 16 2.12 0.59 -3.94
N GLN A 17 2.32 0.57 -2.62
CA GLN A 17 1.36 -0.09 -1.74
C GLN A 17 -0.05 0.49 -1.85
N GLN A 18 -0.18 1.79 -2.17
CA GLN A 18 -1.47 2.40 -2.42
C GLN A 18 -2.18 1.76 -3.63
N GLU A 19 -1.47 1.59 -4.75
CA GLU A 19 -2.02 0.96 -5.96
C GLU A 19 -2.42 -0.50 -5.68
N ARG A 20 -1.61 -1.23 -4.91
CA ARG A 20 -1.94 -2.59 -4.47
C ARG A 20 -3.18 -2.65 -3.58
N ASP A 21 -3.31 -1.72 -2.64
CA ASP A 21 -4.48 -1.64 -1.75
C ASP A 21 -5.74 -1.23 -2.53
N GLU A 22 -5.63 -0.31 -3.50
CA GLU A 22 -6.74 0.07 -4.39
C GLU A 22 -7.22 -1.12 -5.23
N HIS A 23 -6.31 -1.92 -5.79
CA HIS A 23 -6.66 -3.15 -6.50
C HIS A 23 -7.32 -4.17 -5.57
N TYR A 24 -6.79 -4.34 -4.36
CA TYR A 24 -7.34 -5.25 -3.37
C TYR A 24 -8.77 -4.88 -2.96
N LEU A 25 -9.06 -3.58 -2.82
CA LEU A 25 -10.40 -3.09 -2.52
C LEU A 25 -11.34 -3.21 -3.71
N ALA A 26 -10.85 -3.01 -4.94
CA ALA A 26 -11.65 -3.14 -6.16
C ALA A 26 -12.18 -4.56 -6.40
N GLU A 27 -11.54 -5.57 -5.81
CA GLU A 27 -11.96 -6.97 -5.82
C GLU A 27 -13.05 -7.30 -4.79
N SER A 28 -13.58 -6.33 -4.03
CA SER A 28 -14.65 -6.57 -3.05
C SER A 28 -15.96 -7.02 -3.73
N GLU A 29 -16.59 -8.07 -3.21
CA GLU A 29 -17.84 -8.60 -3.76
C GLU A 29 -19.08 -7.82 -3.29
N ASP A 30 -19.05 -7.32 -2.05
CA ASP A 30 -20.11 -6.52 -1.43
C ASP A 30 -19.56 -5.53 -0.40
N ASP A 31 -20.44 -4.72 0.20
CA ASP A 31 -20.08 -3.70 1.19
C ASP A 31 -19.45 -4.31 2.46
N ALA A 32 -19.88 -5.51 2.86
CA ALA A 32 -19.34 -6.18 4.04
C ALA A 32 -17.92 -6.71 3.78
N ASP A 33 -17.65 -7.22 2.58
CA ASP A 33 -16.31 -7.61 2.15
C ASP A 33 -15.41 -6.39 2.01
N LEU A 34 -15.90 -5.28 1.48
CA LEU A 34 -15.17 -4.03 1.41
C LEU A 34 -14.75 -3.54 2.81
N GLU A 35 -15.67 -3.52 3.77
CA GLU A 35 -15.38 -3.15 5.16
C GLU A 35 -14.33 -4.06 5.80
N ARG A 36 -14.44 -5.39 5.58
CA ARG A 36 -13.45 -6.36 6.05
C ARG A 36 -12.06 -6.07 5.47
N ARG A 37 -11.96 -5.84 4.16
CA ARG A 37 -10.69 -5.56 3.47
C ARG A 37 -10.07 -4.23 3.91
N LEU A 38 -10.88 -3.20 4.13
CA LEU A 38 -10.43 -1.93 4.72
C LEU A 38 -9.84 -2.16 6.11
N HIS A 39 -10.52 -2.94 6.94
CA HIS A 39 -10.00 -3.26 8.27
C HIS A 39 -8.66 -3.99 8.20
N GLU A 40 -8.51 -4.97 7.30
CA GLU A 40 -7.24 -5.66 7.08
C GLU A 40 -6.11 -4.74 6.61
N ILE A 41 -6.39 -3.74 5.76
CA ILE A 41 -5.43 -2.69 5.39
C ILE A 41 -5.00 -1.89 6.64
N GLU A 42 -5.97 -1.43 7.44
CA GLU A 42 -5.70 -0.68 8.65
C GLU A 42 -4.86 -1.47 9.65
N GLU A 43 -5.19 -2.75 9.88
CA GLU A 43 -4.44 -3.63 10.78
C GLU A 43 -2.98 -3.78 10.32
N ARG A 44 -2.75 -3.97 9.01
CA ARG A 44 -1.40 -4.04 8.42
C ARG A 44 -0.62 -2.75 8.65
N GLY A 45 -1.28 -1.59 8.56
CA GLY A 45 -0.66 -0.29 8.75
C GLY A 45 -0.22 0.03 10.19
N ARG A 46 -0.78 -0.63 11.21
CA ARG A 46 -0.49 -0.32 12.63
C ARG A 46 0.92 -0.66 13.07
N ASP A 47 1.57 -1.65 12.46
CA ASP A 47 2.92 -2.11 12.82
C ASP A 47 4.02 -1.49 11.94
N VAL A 48 3.67 -0.53 11.08
CA VAL A 48 4.58 0.00 10.07
C VAL A 48 5.19 1.32 10.55
N PRO A 49 6.54 1.49 10.45
CA PRO A 49 7.17 2.77 10.71
C PRO A 49 6.60 3.88 9.80
N ALA A 50 6.26 5.05 10.37
CA ALA A 50 5.71 6.19 9.61
C ALA A 50 6.55 6.60 8.38
N GLN A 51 7.87 6.40 8.46
CA GLN A 51 8.81 6.62 7.37
C GLN A 51 8.67 5.62 6.21
N ALA A 52 8.23 4.39 6.45
CA ALA A 52 7.91 3.42 5.41
C ALA A 52 6.55 3.73 4.74
N ILE A 53 5.58 4.23 5.52
CA ILE A 53 4.29 4.73 5.01
C ILE A 53 4.51 5.92 4.06
N ALA A 54 5.34 6.89 4.46
CA ALA A 54 5.66 8.07 3.65
C ALA A 54 6.33 7.74 2.31
N LEU A 55 6.96 6.57 2.19
CA LEU A 55 7.60 6.09 0.98
C LEU A 55 6.70 5.14 0.16
N GLY A 56 5.51 4.79 0.67
CA GLY A 56 4.64 3.79 0.07
C GLY A 56 5.23 2.38 0.12
N LEU A 57 6.06 2.09 1.14
CA LEU A 57 6.83 0.85 1.30
C LEU A 57 6.39 0.08 2.56
N TYR A 58 5.09 -0.13 2.72
CA TYR A 58 4.55 -0.87 3.86
C TYR A 58 4.05 -2.26 3.45
N GLU A 59 4.87 -3.28 3.69
CA GLU A 59 4.51 -4.68 3.48
C GLU A 59 4.94 -5.49 4.72
N ARG A 60 4.10 -6.42 5.18
CA ARG A 60 4.46 -7.43 6.18
C ARG A 60 4.13 -8.82 5.65
#